data_AF-A0A4S3B667-F1
#
_entry.id   AF-A0A4S3B667-F1
#
_cell.length_a   1.000
_cell.length_b   1.000
_cell.length_c   1.000
_cell.angle_alpha   90.00
_cell.angle_beta   90.00
_cell.angle_gamma   90.00
#
_symmetry.space_group_name_H-M   'P 1'
#
loop_
_entity.id
_entity.type
_entity.pdbx_description
1 polymer ?
#
loop_
_entity_poly.entity_id
_entity_poly.type
_entity_poly.pdbx_seq_one_letter_code
_entity_poly.pdbx_strand_id
1 'polypeptide(L)'
;MENIKRQCYKILELIANSQYYEEENYSIQRIKRAINETLEDMDVNQIKKINTVSLTRNFVDDTGDYASDILEELDILEKCIEVINQERDDPNKNKKSN
;
A
#
# COMPACT_ATOMS: atom_id res chain seq x y z
N MET A 1 -13.25 -0.20 -2.62
CA MET A 1 -12.23 -1.23 -2.29
C MET A 1 -11.48 -1.74 -3.50
N GLU A 2 -12.10 -1.91 -4.66
CA GLU A 2 -11.43 -2.42 -5.88
C GLU A 2 -10.14 -1.66 -6.26
N ASN A 3 -10.12 -0.32 -6.09
CA ASN A 3 -8.91 0.47 -6.33
C ASN A 3 -7.73 0.06 -5.44
N ILE A 4 -7.95 -0.21 -4.15
CA ILE A 4 -6.89 -0.66 -3.23
C ILE A 4 -6.40 -2.04 -3.65
N LYS A 5 -7.32 -2.96 -3.97
CA LYS A 5 -6.97 -4.32 -4.41
C LYS A 5 -6.11 -4.29 -5.68
N ARG A 6 -6.52 -3.50 -6.67
CA ARG A 6 -5.75 -3.29 -7.91
C ARG A 6 -4.36 -2.75 -7.59
N GLN A 7 -4.28 -1.80 -6.66
CA GLN A 7 -3.03 -1.17 -6.29
C GLN A 7 -2.07 -2.11 -5.57
N CYS A 8 -2.59 -2.92 -4.64
CA CYS A 8 -1.83 -3.99 -4.00
C CYS A 8 -1.25 -4.97 -5.02
N TYR A 9 -2.06 -5.44 -5.99
CA TYR A 9 -1.56 -6.36 -7.01
C TYR A 9 -0.51 -5.72 -7.92
N LYS A 10 -0.64 -4.44 -8.27
CA LYS A 10 0.36 -3.73 -9.05
C LYS A 10 1.71 -3.66 -8.31
N ILE A 11 1.69 -3.40 -7.00
CA ILE A 11 2.93 -3.41 -6.18
C ILE A 11 3.54 -4.82 -6.15
N LEU A 12 2.73 -5.87 -5.99
CA LEU A 12 3.21 -7.25 -6.00
C LEU A 12 3.82 -7.63 -7.35
N GLU A 13 3.23 -7.18 -8.45
CA GLU A 13 3.76 -7.37 -9.81
C GLU A 13 5.09 -6.64 -10.01
N LEU A 14 5.20 -5.38 -9.54
CA LEU A 14 6.46 -4.63 -9.59
C LEU A 14 7.56 -5.33 -8.79
N ILE A 15 7.24 -5.85 -7.59
CA ILE A 15 8.19 -6.62 -6.79
C ILE A 15 8.66 -7.87 -7.55
N ALA A 16 7.72 -8.64 -8.11
CA ALA A 16 8.02 -9.89 -8.81
C ALA A 16 8.89 -9.68 -10.07
N ASN A 17 8.77 -8.52 -10.71
CA ASN A 17 9.55 -8.13 -11.88
C ASN A 17 10.75 -7.24 -11.56
N SER A 18 10.99 -6.92 -10.29
CA SER A 18 12.07 -6.02 -9.91
C SER A 18 13.43 -6.71 -9.98
N GLN A 19 14.48 -5.90 -10.13
CA GLN A 19 15.88 -6.36 -9.98
C GLN A 19 16.23 -6.79 -8.55
N TYR A 20 15.36 -6.48 -7.58
CA TYR A 20 15.58 -6.80 -6.18
C TYR A 20 15.04 -8.20 -5.91
N TYR A 21 15.94 -9.20 -5.89
CA TYR A 21 15.58 -10.57 -5.57
C TYR A 21 14.92 -10.64 -4.19
N GLU A 22 13.66 -11.05 -4.16
CA GLU A 22 12.84 -11.08 -2.93
C GLU A 22 13.53 -11.88 -1.81
N GLU A 23 14.16 -13.00 -2.13
CA GLU A 23 14.83 -13.86 -1.14
C GLU A 23 16.04 -13.20 -0.48
N GLU A 24 16.62 -12.17 -1.11
CA GLU A 24 17.85 -11.52 -0.69
C GLU A 24 17.62 -10.09 -0.16
N ASN A 25 16.45 -9.49 -0.42
CA ASN A 25 16.15 -8.11 -0.05
C ASN A 25 15.07 -8.02 1.04
N TYR A 26 15.50 -7.66 2.26
CA TYR A 26 14.63 -7.56 3.43
C TYR A 26 13.55 -6.49 3.27
N SER A 27 13.87 -5.30 2.74
CA SER A 27 12.86 -4.27 2.48
C SER A 27 11.76 -4.73 1.52
N ILE A 28 12.11 -5.47 0.46
CA ILE A 28 11.14 -6.05 -0.48
C ILE A 28 10.22 -7.04 0.23
N GLN A 29 10.77 -7.94 1.04
CA GLN A 29 9.95 -8.89 1.82
C GLN A 29 8.98 -8.17 2.76
N ARG A 30 9.42 -7.07 3.39
CA ARG A 30 8.57 -6.24 4.26
C ARG A 30 7.45 -5.56 3.49
N ILE A 31 7.74 -5.01 2.32
CA ILE A 31 6.71 -4.41 1.46
C ILE A 31 5.70 -5.49 1.07
N LYS A 32 6.16 -6.61 0.50
CA LYS A 32 5.28 -7.72 0.09
C LYS A 32 4.37 -8.19 1.23
N ARG A 33 4.93 -8.37 2.42
CA ARG A 33 4.17 -8.74 3.61
C ARG A 33 3.09 -7.71 3.95
N ALA A 34 3.43 -6.42 4.00
CA ALA A 34 2.46 -5.37 4.30
C ALA A 34 1.34 -5.28 3.26
N ILE A 35 1.66 -5.52 1.97
CA ILE A 35 0.67 -5.55 0.90
C ILE A 35 -0.27 -6.76 1.03
N ASN A 36 0.26 -7.94 1.36
CA ASN A 36 -0.56 -9.12 1.60
C ASN A 36 -1.46 -8.95 2.83
N GLU A 37 -0.93 -8.41 3.93
CA GLU A 37 -1.73 -8.08 5.12
C GLU A 37 -2.86 -7.09 4.79
N THR A 38 -2.59 -6.11 3.91
CA THR A 38 -3.62 -5.19 3.42
C THR A 38 -4.71 -5.91 2.63
N LEU A 39 -4.35 -6.84 1.74
CA LEU A 39 -5.31 -7.65 0.98
C LEU A 39 -6.18 -8.53 1.89
N GLU A 40 -5.59 -9.13 2.92
CA GLU A 40 -6.32 -9.93 3.93
C GLU A 40 -7.29 -9.04 4.75
N ASP A 41 -6.85 -7.86 5.17
CA ASP A 41 -7.67 -6.91 5.91
C ASP A 41 -8.86 -6.37 5.08
N MET A 42 -8.73 -6.33 3.75
CA MET A 42 -9.83 -5.98 2.85
C MET A 42 -10.95 -7.03 2.87
N ASP A 43 -10.61 -8.31 2.94
CA ASP A 43 -11.61 -9.39 2.95
C ASP A 43 -12.50 -9.34 4.20
N VAL A 44 -11.98 -8.80 5.32
CA VAL A 44 -12.74 -8.57 6.56
C VAL A 44 -13.30 -7.15 6.69
N ASN A 45 -13.25 -6.35 5.62
CA ASN A 45 -13.66 -4.94 5.58
C ASN A 45 -12.99 -4.04 6.63
N GLN A 46 -11.83 -4.41 7.16
CA GLN A 46 -11.11 -3.67 8.22
C GLN A 46 -9.69 -3.29 7.76
N ILE A 47 -9.60 -2.49 6.70
CA ILE A 47 -8.31 -2.00 6.19
C ILE A 47 -7.61 -1.19 7.29
N LYS A 48 -6.50 -1.72 7.80
CA LYS A 48 -5.64 -1.02 8.76
C LYS A 48 -4.79 0.03 8.03
N LYS A 49 -4.30 1.01 8.80
CA LYS A 49 -3.33 1.98 8.28
C LYS A 49 -2.01 1.26 7.99
N ILE A 50 -1.57 1.32 6.73
CA ILE A 50 -0.23 0.92 6.33
C ILE A 50 0.77 2.05 6.67
N ASN A 51 1.96 1.70 7.16
CA ASN A 51 3.03 2.67 7.43
C ASN A 51 4.00 2.72 6.22
N THR A 52 3.53 3.30 5.12
CA THR A 52 4.30 3.49 3.87
C THR A 52 5.59 4.26 4.10
N VAL A 53 5.60 5.29 4.96
CA VAL A 53 6.81 6.07 5.29
C VAL A 53 7.94 5.16 5.80
N SER A 54 7.61 4.20 6.68
CA SER A 54 8.60 3.23 7.14
C SER A 54 9.05 2.32 6.00
N LEU A 55 8.12 1.79 5.20
CA LEU A 55 8.43 0.91 4.08
C LEU A 55 9.35 1.59 3.05
N THR A 56 9.00 2.81 2.64
CA THR A 56 9.78 3.65 1.72
C THR A 56 11.19 3.89 2.26
N ARG A 57 11.33 4.26 3.53
CA ARG A 57 12.66 4.49 4.12
C ARG A 57 13.51 3.23 4.10
N ASN A 58 12.98 2.09 4.55
CA ASN A 58 13.76 0.84 4.55
C ASN A 58 14.13 0.43 3.12
N PHE A 59 13.24 0.62 2.16
CA PHE A 59 13.53 0.32 0.75
C PHE A 59 14.67 1.16 0.20
N VAL A 60 14.60 2.48 0.41
CA VAL A 60 15.64 3.41 -0.02
C VAL A 60 16.96 3.13 0.70
N ASP A 61 16.94 2.85 2.00
CA ASP A 61 18.14 2.55 2.78
C ASP A 61 18.81 1.25 2.29
N ASP A 62 18.02 0.23 1.95
CA ASP A 62 18.52 -1.07 1.47
C ASP A 62 18.99 -1.03 0.00
N THR A 63 18.34 -0.24 -0.85
CA THR A 63 18.55 -0.28 -2.32
C THR A 63 19.26 0.94 -2.90
N GLY A 64 19.20 2.08 -2.21
CA GLY A 64 19.60 3.38 -2.73
C GLY A 64 18.69 3.95 -3.82
N ASP A 65 17.55 3.30 -4.11
CA ASP A 65 16.68 3.63 -5.24
C ASP A 65 15.51 4.53 -4.83
N TYR A 66 15.67 5.82 -5.07
CA TYR A 66 14.64 6.84 -4.82
C TYR A 66 13.62 6.99 -5.97
N ALA A 67 13.89 6.37 -7.12
CA ALA A 67 13.09 6.53 -8.34
C ALA A 67 12.27 5.28 -8.69
N SER A 68 12.29 4.27 -7.82
CA SER A 68 11.54 3.03 -8.00
C SER A 68 10.03 3.28 -8.10
N ASP A 69 9.41 2.71 -9.13
CA ASP A 69 7.96 2.68 -9.32
C ASP A 69 7.25 2.07 -8.09
N ILE A 70 7.90 1.17 -7.35
CA ILE A 70 7.34 0.60 -6.11
C ILE A 70 7.03 1.71 -5.09
N LEU A 71 7.88 2.74 -4.99
CA LEU A 71 7.68 3.86 -4.07
C LEU A 71 6.51 4.76 -4.50
N GLU A 72 6.37 5.01 -5.80
CA GLU A 72 5.23 5.76 -6.34
C GLU A 72 3.92 5.02 -6.04
N GLU A 73 3.87 3.71 -6.32
CA GLU A 73 2.66 2.93 -6.09
C GLU A 73 2.31 2.78 -4.59
N LEU A 74 3.30 2.79 -3.69
CA LEU A 74 3.09 2.85 -2.24
C LEU A 74 2.42 4.16 -1.80
N ASP A 75 2.87 5.31 -2.31
CA ASP A 75 2.24 6.61 -2.03
C ASP A 75 0.79 6.67 -2.53
N ILE A 76 0.53 6.13 -3.72
CA ILE A 76 -0.83 6.01 -4.26
C ILE A 76 -1.70 5.11 -3.36
N LEU A 77 -1.15 3.99 -2.87
CA LEU A 77 -1.87 3.09 -1.97
C LEU A 77 -2.25 3.77 -0.66
N GLU A 78 -1.33 4.52 -0.05
CA GLU A 78 -1.59 5.30 1.17
C GLU A 78 -2.77 6.24 0.98
N LYS A 79 -2.74 7.04 -0.10
CA LYS A 79 -3.82 7.98 -0.45
C LYS A 79 -5.16 7.26 -0.64
N CYS A 80 -5.17 6.09 -1.28
CA CYS A 80 -6.39 5.30 -1.44
C CYS A 80 -6.97 4.85 -0.10
N ILE A 81 -6.12 4.43 0.83
CA ILE A 81 -6.54 3.97 2.18
C ILE A 81 -7.05 5.16 3.01
N GLU A 82 -6.37 6.31 2.94
CA GLU A 82 -6.79 7.52 3.65
C GLU A 82 -8.18 8.00 3.23
N VAL A 83 -8.48 7.99 1.92
CA VAL A 83 -9.82 8.35 1.41
C VAL A 83 -10.90 7.46 2.00
N ILE A 84 -10.69 6.13 2.03
CA ILE A 84 -11.66 5.20 2.59
C ILE A 84 -11.84 5.39 4.09
N ASN A 85 -10.75 5.65 4.83
CA ASN A 85 -10.85 5.87 6.27
C ASN A 85 -11.56 7.20 6.58
N GLN A 86 -11.32 8.26 5.81
CA GLN A 86 -12.06 9.51 5.94
C GLN A 86 -13.56 9.36 5.65
N GLU A 87 -13.94 8.54 4.66
CA GLU A 87 -15.35 8.21 4.39
C GLU A 87 -16.02 7.41 5.52
N ARG A 88 -15.25 6.63 6.28
CA ARG A 88 -15.74 5.86 7.44
C ARG A 88 -15.90 6.72 8.69
N ASP A 89 -15.01 7.68 8.88
CA ASP A 89 -14.97 8.54 10.07
C ASP A 89 -15.89 9.78 9.98
N ASP A 90 -16.48 10.07 8.79
CA ASP A 90 -17.50 11.13 8.62
C ASP A 90 -18.91 10.57 8.33
N PRO A 91 -19.68 10.19 9.36
CA PRO A 91 -21.05 9.68 9.20
C PRO A 91 -22.08 10.73 8.74
N ASN A 92 -21.70 12.00 8.54
CA ASN A 92 -22.63 13.09 8.23
C ASN A 92 -22.59 13.59 6.77
N LYS A 93 -21.68 13.09 5.92
CA LYS A 93 -21.58 13.57 4.53
C LYS A 93 -22.76 13.17 3.63
N ASN A 94 -23.56 12.18 4.03
CA ASN A 94 -24.76 11.73 3.29
C ASN A 94 -26.10 12.38 3.75
N LYS A 95 -26.09 13.39 4.63
CA LYS A 95 -27.33 14.06 5.10
C LYS A 95 -27.60 15.44 4.49
N LYS A 96 -26.97 15.78 3.36
CA LYS A 96 -27.31 16.99 2.59
C LYS A 96 -27.55 16.67 1.12
N SER A 97 -28.62 15.94 0.86
CA SER A 97 -29.34 16.05 -0.40
C SER A 97 -30.79 15.65 -0.15
N ASN A 98 -31.67 16.61 -0.43
CA ASN A 98 -33.14 16.67 -0.29
C ASN A 98 -33.69 17.08 1.07
#